data_AF-A0AAV5F3U9-F1
#
_entry.id   AF-A0AAV5F3U9-F1
#
_cell.length_a   1.000
_cell.length_b   1.000
_cell.length_c   1.000
_cell.angle_alpha   90.00
_cell.angle_beta   90.00
_cell.angle_gamma   90.00
#
_symmetry.space_group_name_H-M   'P 1'
#
loop_
_entity.id
_entity.type
_entity.pdbx_description
1 polymer ?
#
loop_
_entity_poly.entity_id
_entity_poly.type
_entity_poly.pdbx_seq_one_letter_code
_entity_poly.pdbx_strand_id
1 'polypeptide(L)'
;MHLYNAWLPPPVVEAARGEAVAFAGAVRAAAAAWQPGDPDSAYATLKWISVFDLFIKAKSDVALEDVQALVELGLEIFNASQDKFVVQIKWGGLLVRILRKHGKRLSLGVQWRPLYDTLIRTHFKRNMGPEGWKVRQQHFETVTSLVRASRNFFPEGAAAEIWSEFRFGSFFFAYSA
;
A
#
# COMPACT_ATOMS: atom_id res chain seq x y z
N MET A 1 -6.66 -21.57 -7.64
CA MET A 1 -5.49 -22.43 -7.95
C MET A 1 -4.76 -22.01 -9.24
N HIS A 2 -3.45 -21.73 -9.17
CA HIS A 2 -2.62 -21.34 -10.32
C HIS A 2 -2.25 -22.56 -11.19
N LEU A 3 -2.15 -22.41 -12.52
CA LEU A 3 -1.94 -23.50 -13.49
C LEU A 3 -0.75 -24.41 -13.12
N TYR A 4 0.40 -23.82 -12.74
CA TYR A 4 1.60 -24.57 -12.38
C TYR A 4 1.52 -25.32 -11.04
N ASN A 5 0.54 -24.99 -10.17
CA ASN A 5 0.38 -25.69 -8.90
C ASN A 5 -0.17 -27.11 -9.11
N ALA A 6 -0.77 -27.38 -10.26
CA ALA A 6 -1.21 -28.72 -10.65
C ALA A 6 -0.05 -29.66 -10.98
N TRP A 7 1.16 -29.13 -11.19
CA TRP A 7 2.36 -29.92 -11.52
C TRP A 7 3.31 -30.11 -10.34
N LEU A 8 2.90 -29.67 -9.15
CA LEU A 8 3.71 -29.83 -7.96
C LEU A 8 3.71 -31.30 -7.50
N PRO A 9 4.84 -31.81 -7.01
CA PRO A 9 4.88 -33.13 -6.38
C PRO A 9 3.86 -33.20 -5.23
N PRO A 10 3.20 -34.36 -5.01
CA PRO A 10 2.23 -34.53 -3.92
C PRO A 10 2.64 -33.98 -2.54
N PRO A 11 3.88 -34.18 -2.04
CA PRO A 11 4.27 -33.63 -0.73
C PRO A 11 4.26 -32.09 -0.69
N VAL A 12 4.56 -31.45 -1.82
CA VAL A 12 4.56 -29.98 -1.93
C VAL A 12 3.13 -29.45 -1.99
N VAL A 13 2.23 -30.16 -2.67
CA VAL A 13 0.79 -29.82 -2.70
C VAL A 13 0.19 -29.88 -1.30
N GLU A 14 0.50 -30.93 -0.52
CA GLU A 14 0.03 -31.06 0.86
C GLU A 14 0.57 -29.93 1.75
N ALA A 15 1.85 -29.60 1.64
CA ALA A 15 2.43 -28.48 2.38
C ALA A 15 1.78 -27.13 2.01
N ALA A 16 1.44 -26.94 0.73
CA ALA A 16 0.83 -25.71 0.23
C ALA A 16 -0.62 -25.50 0.71
N ARG A 17 -1.32 -26.55 1.18
CA ARG A 17 -2.70 -26.42 1.71
C ARG A 17 -2.78 -25.49 2.93
N GLY A 18 -1.70 -25.39 3.69
CA GLY A 18 -1.62 -24.50 4.86
C GLY A 18 -1.39 -23.03 4.53
N GLU A 19 -1.08 -22.68 3.27
CA GLU A 19 -0.68 -21.32 2.90
C GLU A 19 -1.76 -20.27 3.17
N ALA A 20 -3.03 -20.58 2.92
CA ALA A 20 -4.14 -19.67 3.20
C ALA A 20 -4.21 -19.33 4.71
N VAL A 21 -4.12 -20.34 5.57
CA VAL A 21 -4.14 -20.17 7.04
C VAL A 21 -2.91 -19.43 7.53
N ALA A 22 -1.74 -19.73 6.96
CA ALA A 22 -0.49 -19.04 7.28
C ALA A 22 -0.53 -17.57 6.86
N PHE A 23 -1.08 -17.26 5.68
CA PHE A 23 -1.27 -15.89 5.21
C PHE A 23 -2.21 -15.11 6.14
N ALA A 24 -3.38 -15.67 6.45
CA ALA A 24 -4.33 -15.07 7.39
C ALA A 24 -3.70 -14.82 8.77
N GLY A 25 -2.90 -15.77 9.26
CA GLY A 25 -2.12 -15.63 10.49
C GLY A 25 -1.10 -14.49 10.42
N ALA A 26 -0.39 -14.35 9.31
CA ALA A 26 0.55 -13.26 9.08
C ALA A 26 -0.14 -11.89 9.01
N VAL A 27 -1.32 -11.80 8.38
CA VAL A 27 -2.12 -10.55 8.38
C VAL A 27 -2.51 -10.15 9.80
N ARG A 28 -3.04 -11.10 10.60
CA ARG A 28 -3.38 -10.83 12.01
C ARG A 28 -2.17 -10.42 12.85
N ALA A 29 -1.03 -11.09 12.64
CA ALA A 29 0.20 -10.76 13.35
C ALA A 29 0.78 -9.39 12.95
N ALA A 30 0.65 -9.01 11.67
CA ALA A 30 1.01 -7.68 11.19
C ALA A 30 0.09 -6.60 11.79
N ALA A 31 -1.22 -6.86 11.83
CA ALA A 31 -2.21 -5.96 12.44
C ALA A 31 -1.93 -5.79 13.94
N ALA A 32 -1.65 -6.86 14.68
CA ALA A 32 -1.33 -6.80 16.10
C ALA A 32 0.00 -6.07 16.40
N ALA A 33 0.94 -6.08 15.45
CA ALA A 33 2.19 -5.35 15.56
C ALA A 33 2.05 -3.85 15.26
N TRP A 34 0.95 -3.43 14.62
CA TRP A 34 0.67 -2.04 14.33
C TRP A 34 -0.06 -1.38 15.50
N GLN A 35 0.51 -0.30 16.02
CA GLN A 35 -0.08 0.48 17.11
C GLN A 35 -0.05 1.96 16.71
N PRO A 36 -1.18 2.55 16.28
CA PRO A 36 -1.21 3.93 15.78
C PRO A 36 -0.64 4.98 16.75
N GLY A 37 -0.69 4.71 18.05
CA GLY A 37 -0.13 5.59 19.10
C GLY A 37 1.36 5.41 19.36
N ASP A 38 1.99 4.37 18.83
CA ASP A 38 3.42 4.10 18.96
C ASP A 38 4.13 4.41 17.63
N PRO A 39 4.96 5.45 17.56
CA PRO A 39 5.72 5.81 16.36
C PRO A 39 6.62 4.68 15.82
N ASP A 40 7.14 3.80 16.68
CA ASP A 40 8.10 2.76 16.28
C ASP A 40 7.40 1.51 15.74
N SER A 41 6.13 1.30 16.08
CA SER A 41 5.32 0.19 15.58
C SER A 41 5.26 0.16 14.04
N ALA A 42 5.30 1.32 13.39
CA ALA A 42 5.38 1.45 11.93
C ALA A 42 6.60 0.69 11.35
N TYR A 43 7.76 0.84 11.97
CA TYR A 43 8.99 0.13 11.57
C TYR A 43 8.93 -1.35 11.94
N ALA A 44 8.35 -1.70 13.09
CA ALA A 44 8.17 -3.09 13.52
C ALA A 44 7.35 -3.91 12.52
N THR A 45 6.44 -3.27 11.78
CA THR A 45 5.63 -3.93 10.75
C THR A 45 6.41 -4.29 9.48
N LEU A 46 7.57 -3.66 9.22
CA LEU A 46 8.32 -3.82 7.96
C LEU A 46 8.82 -5.25 7.73
N LYS A 47 9.05 -6.01 8.80
CA LYS A 47 9.46 -7.42 8.72
C LYS A 47 8.42 -8.29 7.99
N TRP A 48 7.15 -7.89 8.02
CA TRP A 48 6.06 -8.63 7.37
C TRP A 48 6.02 -8.40 5.85
N ILE A 49 6.64 -7.33 5.35
CA ILE A 49 6.65 -7.02 3.91
C ILE A 49 7.26 -8.17 3.11
N SER A 50 8.39 -8.74 3.56
CA SER A 50 9.03 -9.87 2.88
C SER A 50 8.16 -11.13 2.95
N VAL A 51 7.50 -11.38 4.08
CA VAL A 51 6.56 -12.50 4.26
C VAL A 51 5.42 -12.42 3.25
N PHE A 52 4.74 -11.27 3.17
CA PHE A 52 3.66 -11.08 2.19
C PHE A 52 4.15 -11.13 0.74
N ASP A 53 5.35 -10.62 0.46
CA ASP A 53 5.93 -10.67 -0.88
C ASP A 53 6.18 -12.11 -1.36
N LEU A 54 6.51 -13.03 -0.44
CA LEU A 54 6.63 -14.46 -0.74
C LEU A 54 5.30 -15.05 -1.21
N PHE A 55 4.21 -14.87 -0.47
CA PHE A 55 2.88 -15.36 -0.86
C PHE A 55 2.42 -14.77 -2.21
N ILE A 56 2.69 -13.48 -2.43
CA ILE A 56 2.35 -12.81 -3.69
C ILE A 56 3.14 -13.42 -4.86
N LYS A 57 4.45 -13.62 -4.71
CA LYS A 57 5.33 -14.18 -5.75
C LYS A 57 5.07 -15.66 -6.01
N ALA A 58 4.82 -16.45 -4.96
CA ALA A 58 4.46 -17.86 -5.04
C ALA A 58 3.09 -18.09 -5.69
N LYS A 59 2.29 -17.03 -5.85
CA LYS A 59 0.92 -17.11 -6.36
C LYS A 59 0.06 -18.06 -5.52
N SER A 60 0.30 -18.03 -4.21
CA SER A 60 -0.45 -18.76 -3.20
C SER A 60 -1.95 -18.52 -3.34
N ASP A 61 -2.72 -19.57 -3.09
CA ASP A 61 -4.18 -19.49 -3.05
C ASP A 61 -4.59 -18.96 -1.67
N VAL A 62 -4.82 -17.65 -1.61
CA VAL A 62 -5.15 -16.93 -0.37
C VAL A 62 -6.57 -16.38 -0.45
N ALA A 63 -7.25 -16.33 0.70
CA ALA A 63 -8.59 -15.79 0.78
C ALA A 63 -8.60 -14.29 0.44
N LEU A 64 -9.63 -13.84 -0.27
CA LEU A 64 -9.71 -12.47 -0.77
C LEU A 64 -9.91 -11.49 0.39
N GLU A 65 -10.61 -11.93 1.42
CA GLU A 65 -10.91 -11.21 2.65
C GLU A 65 -9.62 -10.85 3.39
N ASP A 66 -8.68 -11.79 3.50
CA ASP A 66 -7.37 -11.53 4.11
C ASP A 66 -6.51 -10.58 3.26
N VAL A 67 -6.63 -10.66 1.92
CA VAL A 67 -5.95 -9.72 1.01
C VAL A 67 -6.53 -8.31 1.18
N GLN A 68 -7.84 -8.19 1.31
CA GLN A 68 -8.51 -6.92 1.57
C GLN A 68 -8.07 -6.33 2.91
N ALA A 69 -8.10 -7.12 3.98
CA ALA A 69 -7.63 -6.70 5.31
C ALA A 69 -6.17 -6.23 5.29
N LEU A 70 -5.29 -6.92 4.53
CA LEU A 70 -3.90 -6.50 4.35
C LEU A 70 -3.78 -5.17 3.61
N VAL A 71 -4.61 -4.92 2.59
CA VAL A 71 -4.62 -3.65 1.85
C VAL A 71 -5.09 -2.50 2.74
N GLU A 72 -6.16 -2.70 3.51
CA GLU A 72 -6.68 -1.71 4.46
C GLU A 72 -5.64 -1.37 5.53
N LEU A 73 -5.04 -2.38 6.18
CA LEU A 73 -3.95 -2.22 7.14
C LEU A 73 -2.77 -1.46 6.52
N GLY A 74 -2.35 -1.85 5.32
CA GLY A 74 -1.22 -1.22 4.65
C GLY A 74 -1.48 0.24 4.30
N LEU A 75 -2.71 0.59 3.89
CA LEU A 75 -3.11 1.98 3.63
C LEU A 75 -3.15 2.80 4.92
N GLU A 76 -3.62 2.22 6.02
CA GLU A 76 -3.60 2.86 7.33
C GLU A 76 -2.16 3.19 7.77
N ILE A 77 -1.27 2.19 7.78
CA ILE A 77 0.14 2.36 8.13
C ILE A 77 0.81 3.39 7.20
N PHE A 78 0.54 3.31 5.90
CA PHE A 78 1.09 4.24 4.91
C PHE A 78 0.66 5.69 5.21
N ASN A 79 -0.63 5.91 5.49
CA ASN A 79 -1.18 7.24 5.75
C ASN A 79 -0.72 7.80 7.11
N ALA A 80 -0.58 6.95 8.12
CA ALA A 80 -0.05 7.35 9.43
C ALA A 80 1.45 7.67 9.41
N SER A 81 2.19 7.23 8.38
CA SER A 81 3.65 7.32 8.29
C SER A 81 4.15 8.45 7.38
N GLN A 82 3.46 9.60 7.32
CA GLN A 82 3.81 10.69 6.38
C GLN A 82 5.23 11.25 6.56
N ASP A 83 5.80 11.12 7.75
CA ASP A 83 7.15 11.53 8.14
C ASP A 83 8.20 10.41 7.98
N LYS A 84 7.78 9.18 7.65
CA LYS A 84 8.65 7.98 7.60
C LYS A 84 8.68 7.41 6.19
N PHE A 85 9.50 8.01 5.31
CA PHE A 85 9.52 7.66 3.89
C PHE A 85 9.87 6.20 3.65
N VAL A 86 10.77 5.61 4.43
CA VAL A 86 11.12 4.19 4.31
C VAL A 86 9.89 3.32 4.53
N VAL A 87 9.06 3.63 5.51
CA VAL A 87 7.82 2.89 5.79
C VAL A 87 6.85 3.03 4.61
N GLN A 88 6.62 4.26 4.15
CA GLN A 88 5.74 4.53 3.00
C GLN A 88 6.23 3.85 1.71
N ILE A 89 7.54 3.86 1.44
CA ILE A 89 8.14 3.18 0.28
C ILE A 89 7.88 1.67 0.34
N LYS A 90 8.13 1.04 1.49
CA LYS A 90 8.02 -0.42 1.62
C LYS A 90 6.57 -0.88 1.57
N TRP A 91 5.69 -0.26 2.34
CA TRP A 91 4.25 -0.56 2.32
C TRP A 91 3.60 -0.18 1.00
N GLY A 92 3.86 1.02 0.47
CA GLY A 92 3.32 1.46 -0.82
C GLY A 92 3.76 0.54 -1.97
N GLY A 93 5.02 0.08 -1.96
CA GLY A 93 5.51 -0.88 -2.93
C GLY A 93 4.79 -2.23 -2.86
N LEU A 94 4.51 -2.73 -1.65
CA LEU A 94 3.72 -3.96 -1.45
C LEU A 94 2.28 -3.77 -1.94
N LEU A 95 1.62 -2.69 -1.54
CA LEU A 95 0.25 -2.35 -1.94
C LEU A 95 0.10 -2.27 -3.46
N VAL A 96 1.03 -1.61 -4.16
CA VAL A 96 1.04 -1.55 -5.64
C VAL A 96 1.06 -2.95 -6.24
N ARG A 97 1.86 -3.88 -5.70
CA ARG A 97 1.92 -5.27 -6.20
C ARG A 97 0.63 -6.02 -5.93
N ILE A 98 0.05 -5.88 -4.73
CA ILE A 98 -1.23 -6.51 -4.36
C ILE A 98 -2.36 -5.98 -5.26
N LEU A 99 -2.51 -4.67 -5.36
CA LEU A 99 -3.57 -4.03 -6.16
C LEU A 99 -3.46 -4.40 -7.65
N ARG A 100 -2.25 -4.48 -8.22
CA ARG A 100 -2.07 -4.93 -9.61
C ARG A 100 -2.48 -6.39 -9.82
N LYS A 101 -2.25 -7.26 -8.83
CA LYS A 101 -2.50 -8.70 -8.95
C LYS A 101 -3.92 -9.10 -8.56
N HIS A 102 -4.47 -8.51 -7.50
CA HIS A 102 -5.76 -8.88 -6.91
C HIS A 102 -6.84 -7.82 -7.12
N GLY A 103 -6.50 -6.61 -7.59
CA GLY A 103 -7.39 -5.47 -7.60
C GLY A 103 -8.74 -5.67 -8.29
N LYS A 104 -8.80 -6.41 -9.41
CA LYS A 104 -10.07 -6.66 -10.11
C LYS A 104 -11.11 -7.44 -9.29
N ARG A 105 -10.67 -8.14 -8.25
CA ARG A 105 -11.52 -8.96 -7.38
C ARG A 105 -11.83 -8.26 -6.08
N LEU A 106 -11.08 -7.22 -5.71
CA LEU A 106 -11.22 -6.53 -4.44
C LEU A 106 -12.33 -5.48 -4.51
N SER A 107 -13.05 -5.31 -3.41
CA SER A 107 -14.03 -4.24 -3.21
C SER A 107 -13.53 -3.32 -2.10
N LEU A 108 -12.81 -2.27 -2.49
CA LEU A 108 -12.16 -1.33 -1.57
C LEU A 108 -12.76 0.07 -1.73
N GLY A 109 -12.94 0.80 -0.63
CA GLY A 109 -13.27 2.23 -0.61
C GLY A 109 -12.03 3.07 -0.27
N VAL A 110 -11.12 3.24 -1.23
CA VAL A 110 -9.87 3.96 -0.98
C VAL A 110 -10.11 5.47 -1.04
N GLN A 111 -9.81 6.17 0.06
CA GLN A 111 -9.90 7.63 0.11
C GLN A 111 -8.73 8.25 -0.68
N TRP A 112 -9.06 9.13 -1.64
CA TRP A 112 -8.06 9.75 -2.51
C TRP A 112 -7.29 10.88 -1.81
N ARG A 113 -7.93 11.58 -0.85
CA ARG A 113 -7.39 12.77 -0.18
C ARG A 113 -6.07 12.53 0.56
N PRO A 114 -5.88 11.46 1.36
CA PRO A 114 -4.60 11.22 2.03
C PRO A 114 -3.42 11.00 1.06
N LEU A 115 -3.66 10.36 -0.08
CA LEU A 115 -2.64 10.17 -1.11
C LEU A 115 -2.28 11.48 -1.80
N TYR A 116 -3.28 12.33 -2.07
CA TYR A 116 -3.08 13.68 -2.60
C TYR A 116 -2.29 14.56 -1.62
N ASP A 117 -2.70 14.57 -0.34
CA ASP A 117 -2.02 15.35 0.70
C ASP A 117 -0.55 14.93 0.84
N THR A 118 -0.27 13.63 0.76
CA THR A 118 1.11 13.10 0.78
C THR A 118 1.93 13.64 -0.39
N LEU A 119 1.37 13.66 -1.61
CA LEU A 119 2.07 14.22 -2.77
C LEU A 119 2.33 15.72 -2.60
N ILE A 120 1.30 16.50 -2.27
CA ILE A 120 1.39 17.95 -2.21
C ILE A 120 2.34 18.40 -1.08
N ARG A 121 2.16 17.86 0.13
CA ARG A 121 2.95 18.28 1.31
C ARG A 121 4.42 17.88 1.19
N THR A 122 4.71 16.73 0.59
CA THR A 122 6.05 16.14 0.61
C THR A 122 6.87 16.45 -0.63
N HIS A 123 6.25 16.52 -1.81
CA HIS A 123 6.99 16.62 -3.08
C HIS A 123 6.74 17.93 -3.84
N PHE A 124 5.63 18.62 -3.60
CA PHE A 124 5.31 19.88 -4.30
C PHE A 124 5.54 21.14 -3.46
N LYS A 125 5.87 21.00 -2.17
CA LYS A 125 6.38 22.12 -1.35
C LYS A 125 7.91 22.17 -1.42
N ARG A 126 8.49 23.37 -1.35
CA ARG A 126 9.94 23.62 -1.18
C ARG A 126 10.41 23.18 0.22
N ASN A 127 10.27 21.91 0.53
CA ASN A 127 10.85 21.29 1.70
C ASN A 127 12.02 20.44 1.22
N MET A 128 13.25 20.82 1.56
CA MET A 128 14.42 19.94 1.47
C MET A 128 14.52 19.23 2.80
N GLY A 129 13.70 18.18 2.98
CA GLY A 129 13.76 17.36 4.19
C GLY A 129 15.14 16.72 4.37
N PRO A 130 15.46 16.24 5.58
CA PRO A 130 16.76 15.62 5.88
C PRO A 130 17.01 14.32 5.07
N GLU A 131 15.96 13.79 4.45
CA GLU A 131 16.00 12.61 3.59
C GLU A 131 16.82 12.85 2.31
N GLY A 132 17.75 11.95 2.04
CA GLY A 132 18.59 12.02 0.84
C GLY A 132 17.76 11.96 -0.46
N TRP A 133 18.24 12.65 -1.51
CA TRP A 133 17.60 12.74 -2.82
C TRP A 133 17.04 11.41 -3.35
N LYS A 134 17.84 10.33 -3.27
CA LYS A 134 17.47 9.01 -3.76
C LYS A 134 16.24 8.43 -3.06
N VAL A 135 16.13 8.60 -1.74
CA VAL A 135 14.97 8.14 -0.96
C VAL A 135 13.73 8.95 -1.35
N ARG A 136 13.88 10.26 -1.55
CA ARG A 136 12.77 11.11 -2.00
C ARG A 136 12.26 10.73 -3.38
N GLN A 137 13.16 10.48 -4.32
CA GLN A 137 12.79 10.02 -5.66
C GLN A 137 12.02 8.69 -5.59
N GLN A 138 12.55 7.71 -4.85
CA GLN A 138 11.88 6.42 -4.69
C GLN A 138 10.52 6.56 -3.99
N HIS A 139 10.42 7.46 -3.02
CA HIS A 139 9.17 7.77 -2.35
C HIS A 139 8.15 8.33 -3.35
N PHE A 140 8.53 9.33 -4.15
CA PHE A 140 7.67 9.92 -5.18
C PHE A 140 7.16 8.88 -6.19
N GLU A 141 8.06 8.04 -6.72
CA GLU A 141 7.70 6.96 -7.64
C GLU A 141 6.73 5.95 -7.01
N THR A 142 6.90 5.65 -5.72
CA THR A 142 6.03 4.75 -4.98
C THR A 142 4.64 5.36 -4.78
N VAL A 143 4.55 6.60 -4.30
CA VAL A 143 3.25 7.27 -4.05
C VAL A 143 2.48 7.45 -5.36
N THR A 144 3.15 7.91 -6.42
CA THR A 144 2.50 8.07 -7.74
C THR A 144 2.05 6.73 -8.33
N SER A 145 2.83 5.66 -8.15
CA SER A 145 2.41 4.30 -8.54
C SER A 145 1.22 3.80 -7.73
N LEU A 146 1.18 4.10 -6.43
CA LEU A 146 0.08 3.73 -5.54
C LEU A 146 -1.21 4.46 -5.91
N VAL A 147 -1.14 5.76 -6.19
CA VAL A 147 -2.28 6.54 -6.71
C VAL A 147 -2.83 5.92 -7.99
N ARG A 148 -1.97 5.61 -8.95
CA ARG A 148 -2.37 4.96 -10.22
C ARG A 148 -3.03 3.60 -9.99
N ALA A 149 -2.48 2.78 -9.10
CA ALA A 149 -3.02 1.47 -8.77
C ALA A 149 -4.34 1.54 -7.99
N SER A 150 -4.53 2.61 -7.20
CA SER A 150 -5.70 2.78 -6.33
C SER A 150 -6.88 3.49 -7.01
N ARG A 151 -6.66 4.12 -8.16
CA ARG A 151 -7.64 5.00 -8.83
C ARG A 151 -9.01 4.36 -9.05
N ASN A 152 -9.05 3.06 -9.34
CA ASN A 152 -10.32 2.35 -9.60
C ASN A 152 -11.13 2.06 -8.33
N PHE A 153 -10.57 2.30 -7.14
CA PHE A 153 -11.21 2.11 -5.84
C PHE A 153 -11.59 3.42 -5.16
N PHE A 154 -11.45 4.54 -5.85
CA PHE A 154 -11.89 5.83 -5.32
C PHE A 154 -13.41 5.89 -5.31
N PRO A 155 -14.02 6.56 -4.30
CA PRO A 155 -15.46 6.66 -4.20
C PRO A 155 -16.04 7.40 -5.41
N GLU A 156 -17.31 7.12 -5.70
CA GLU A 156 -18.06 7.89 -6.69
C GLU A 156 -18.07 9.38 -6.30
N GLY A 157 -17.90 10.26 -7.28
CA GLY A 157 -17.76 11.71 -7.04
C GLY A 157 -16.33 12.19 -6.79
N ALA A 158 -15.37 11.30 -6.46
CA ALA A 158 -13.97 11.68 -6.24
C ALA A 158 -13.36 12.45 -7.43
N ALA A 159 -13.73 12.09 -8.66
CA ALA A 159 -13.25 12.80 -9.84
C ALA A 159 -13.67 14.28 -9.85
N ALA A 160 -14.93 14.59 -9.49
CA ALA A 160 -15.43 15.96 -9.43
C ALA A 160 -14.73 16.76 -8.34
N GLU A 161 -14.52 16.17 -7.16
CA GLU A 161 -13.77 16.78 -6.07
C GLU A 161 -12.31 17.08 -6.48
N ILE A 162 -11.62 16.11 -7.07
CA ILE A 162 -10.25 16.27 -7.56
C ILE A 162 -10.18 17.42 -8.57
N TRP A 163 -11.09 17.46 -9.54
CA TRP A 163 -11.14 18.55 -10.53
C TRP A 163 -11.40 19.91 -9.89
N SER A 164 -12.23 19.98 -8.85
CA SER A 164 -12.50 21.23 -8.14
C SER A 164 -11.25 21.77 -7.44
N GLU A 165 -10.46 20.91 -6.80
CA GLU A 165 -9.19 21.28 -6.15
C GLU A 165 -8.15 21.83 -7.15
N PHE A 166 -8.09 21.26 -8.36
CA PHE A 166 -7.20 21.77 -9.41
C PHE A 166 -7.70 23.06 -10.08
N ARG A 167 -9.02 23.24 -10.25
CA ARG A 167 -9.59 24.44 -10.90
C ARG A 167 -9.56 25.68 -10.02
N PHE A 168 -9.84 25.54 -8.72
CA PHE A 168 -9.91 26.68 -7.80
C PHE A 168 -8.57 27.02 -7.12
N GLY A 169 -7.49 26.33 -7.51
CA GLY A 169 -6.15 26.86 -7.38
C GLY A 169 -5.55 26.77 -5.97
N SER A 170 -5.37 25.56 -5.44
CA SER A 170 -4.38 25.35 -4.37
C SER A 170 -2.92 25.43 -4.87
N PHE A 171 -2.68 25.41 -6.19
CA PHE A 171 -1.35 25.60 -6.80
C PHE A 171 -0.96 27.07 -7.02
N PHE A 172 -1.93 27.96 -7.20
CA PHE A 172 -1.64 29.37 -7.52
C PHE A 172 -1.29 30.21 -6.29
N PHE A 173 -1.80 29.86 -5.11
CA PHE A 173 -1.53 30.61 -3.87
C PHE A 173 -0.26 30.19 -3.13
N ALA A 174 0.32 29.02 -3.42
CA ALA A 174 1.51 28.53 -2.71
C ALA A 174 2.86 28.99 -3.31
N TYR A 175 2.83 29.66 -4.47
CA TYR A 175 4.03 30.18 -5.15
C TYR A 175 4.14 31.72 -5.14
N SER A 176 3.26 32.39 -4.39
CA SER A 176 3.26 33.85 -4.20
C SER A 176 3.38 34.19 -2.72
N ALA A 177 4.51 33.84 -2.10
CA ALA A 177 5.05 34.46 -0.89
C ALA A 177 6.54 34.12 -0.77
#